data_AF-A0AA43RJF1-F1
#
_entry.id   AF-A0AA43RJF1-F1
#
_cell.length_a   1.000
_cell.length_b   1.000
_cell.length_c   1.000
_cell.angle_alpha   90.00
_cell.angle_beta   90.00
_cell.angle_gamma   90.00
#
_symmetry.space_group_name_H-M   'P 1'
#
loop_
_entity.id
_entity.type
_entity.pdbx_description
1 polymer ?
#
loop_
_entity_poly.entity_id
_entity_poly.type
_entity_poly.pdbx_seq_one_letter_code
_entity_poly.pdbx_strand_id
1 'polypeptide(L)'
;TSRSGSTIIGGMLAGCSRVAATEFTFFLAIPVMFGWGALKTLKMILKGAAMTTTEIGVLIVGVVSAFVVSIIAIKFLLKYIKAHDFKAFGVYRIIVGVIVIA
;
A
#
# COMPACT_ATOMS: atom_id res chain seq x y z
N THR A 1 5.49 2.41 9.74
CA THR A 1 6.32 2.63 8.50
C THR A 1 5.45 2.47 7.26
N SER A 2 5.84 2.99 6.09
CA SER A 2 5.08 2.84 4.83
C SER A 2 5.99 2.33 3.72
N ARG A 3 5.60 1.21 3.09
CA ARG A 3 6.37 0.61 1.98
C ARG A 3 6.61 1.61 0.86
N SER A 4 5.54 2.21 0.32
CA SER A 4 5.63 3.13 -0.82
C SER A 4 6.46 4.36 -0.47
N GLY A 5 6.32 4.92 0.73
CA GLY A 5 7.15 6.05 1.16
C GLY A 5 8.63 5.71 1.21
N SER A 6 8.98 4.55 1.78
CA SER A 6 10.38 4.09 1.87
C SER A 6 10.99 3.83 0.49
N THR A 7 10.26 3.19 -0.43
CA THR A 7 10.78 2.89 -1.78
C THR A 7 10.83 4.11 -2.69
N ILE A 8 9.87 5.04 -2.59
CA ILE A 8 9.88 6.29 -3.36
C ILE A 8 11.03 7.19 -2.91
N ILE A 9 11.15 7.43 -1.60
CA ILE A 9 12.22 8.28 -1.06
C ILE A 9 13.59 7.64 -1.34
N GLY A 10 13.71 6.32 -1.13
CA GLY A 10 14.93 5.59 -1.48
C GLY A 10 15.30 5.72 -2.96
N GLY A 11 14.33 5.58 -3.87
CA GLY A 11 14.54 5.78 -5.30
C GLY A 11 14.96 7.20 -5.65
N MET A 12 14.36 8.21 -5.01
CA MET A 12 14.75 9.61 -5.19
C MET A 12 16.16 9.90 -4.69
N LEU A 13 16.56 9.32 -3.55
CA LEU A 13 17.93 9.43 -3.03
C LEU A 13 18.95 8.73 -3.95
N ALA A 14 18.52 7.69 -4.66
CA ALA A 14 19.31 7.02 -5.70
C ALA A 14 19.31 7.76 -7.06
N GLY A 15 18.71 8.96 -7.14
CA GLY A 15 18.72 9.81 -8.33
C GLY A 15 17.52 9.65 -9.27
N CYS A 16 16.53 8.82 -8.93
CA CYS A 16 15.31 8.72 -9.76
C CYS A 16 14.43 9.97 -9.64
N SER A 17 13.75 10.32 -10.74
CA SER A 17 12.68 11.33 -10.67
C SER A 17 11.53 10.84 -9.78
N ARG A 18 10.78 11.77 -9.18
CA ARG A 18 9.63 11.42 -8.30
C ARG A 18 8.62 10.52 -9.00
N VAL A 19 8.37 10.78 -10.29
CA VAL A 19 7.44 10.00 -11.11
C VAL A 19 7.98 8.60 -11.33
N ALA A 20 9.23 8.47 -11.78
CA ALA A 20 9.85 7.16 -12.02
C ALA A 20 9.94 6.31 -10.73
N ALA A 21 10.33 6.92 -9.60
CA ALA A 21 10.39 6.24 -8.31
C ALA A 21 9.01 5.76 -7.82
N THR A 22 7.95 6.52 -8.13
CA THR A 22 6.57 6.16 -7.79
C THR A 22 6.04 5.05 -8.68
N GLU A 23 6.25 5.12 -9.99
CA GLU A 23 5.86 4.06 -10.93
C GLU A 23 6.58 2.76 -10.61
N PHE A 24 7.89 2.80 -10.38
CA PHE A 24 8.67 1.64 -9.95
C PHE A 24 8.13 1.03 -8.66
N THR A 25 7.80 1.87 -7.67
CA THR A 25 7.17 1.43 -6.40
C THR A 25 5.87 0.67 -6.64
N PHE A 26 5.02 1.13 -7.56
CA PHE A 26 3.76 0.46 -7.86
C PHE A 26 3.95 -0.83 -8.64
N PHE A 27 4.92 -0.90 -9.55
CA PHE A 27 5.24 -2.16 -10.23
C PHE A 27 5.84 -3.18 -9.27
N LEU A 28 6.79 -2.77 -8.43
CA LEU A 28 7.38 -3.61 -7.38
C LEU A 28 6.32 -4.11 -6.39
N ALA A 29 5.29 -3.31 -6.14
CA ALA A 29 4.22 -3.64 -5.21
C ALA A 29 3.48 -4.93 -5.59
N ILE A 30 3.27 -5.19 -6.88
CA ILE A 30 2.44 -6.29 -7.38
C ILE A 30 3.01 -7.65 -6.94
N PRO A 31 4.24 -8.06 -7.32
CA PRO A 31 4.79 -9.35 -6.92
C PRO A 31 5.05 -9.43 -5.41
N VAL A 32 5.47 -8.33 -4.78
CA VAL A 32 5.84 -8.32 -3.36
C VAL A 32 4.61 -8.46 -2.46
N MET A 33 3.54 -7.70 -2.69
CA MET A 33 2.31 -7.82 -1.89
C MET A 33 1.58 -9.11 -2.17
N PHE A 34 1.52 -9.54 -3.43
CA PHE A 34 0.88 -10.81 -3.78
C PHE A 34 1.61 -11.98 -3.13
N GLY A 35 2.94 -12.04 -3.26
CA GLY A 35 3.77 -13.07 -2.63
C GLY A 35 3.64 -13.07 -1.11
N TRP A 36 3.69 -11.90 -0.47
CA TRP A 36 3.51 -11.80 0.98
C TRP A 36 2.12 -12.23 1.44
N GLY A 37 1.07 -11.82 0.71
CA GLY A 37 -0.31 -12.19 0.98
C GLY A 37 -0.52 -13.70 0.88
N ALA A 38 -0.08 -14.33 -0.21
CA ALA A 38 -0.18 -15.77 -0.42
C ALA A 38 0.55 -16.56 0.68
N LEU A 39 1.78 -16.17 1.00
CA LEU A 39 2.58 -16.80 2.06
C LEU A 39 1.91 -16.67 3.43
N LYS A 40 1.31 -15.51 3.74
CA LYS A 40 0.59 -15.29 5.00
C LYS A 40 -0.66 -16.16 5.09
N THR A 41 -1.46 -16.22 4.02
CA THR A 41 -2.66 -17.06 3.94
C THR A 41 -2.31 -18.53 4.11
N LEU A 42 -1.29 -19.01 3.40
CA LEU A 42 -0.80 -20.39 3.54
C LEU A 42 -0.41 -20.71 4.98
N LYS A 43 0.36 -19.81 5.62
CA LYS A 43 0.74 -19.98 7.04
C LYS A 43 -0.44 -20.02 7.99
N MET A 44 -1.51 -19.26 7.72
CA MET A 44 -2.73 -19.31 8.56
C MET A 44 -3.46 -20.63 8.40
N ILE A 45 -3.63 -21.12 7.16
CA ILE A 45 -4.26 -22.41 6.87
C ILE A 45 -3.48 -23.55 7.53
N LEU A 46 -2.15 -23.56 7.40
CA LEU A 46 -1.28 -24.56 8.02
C LEU A 46 -1.33 -24.55 9.57
N LYS A 47 -1.69 -23.42 10.18
CA LYS A 47 -1.92 -23.29 11.62
C LYS A 47 -3.33 -23.69 12.07
N GLY A 48 -4.16 -24.21 11.16
CA GLY A 48 -5.52 -24.63 11.45
C GLY A 48 -6.53 -23.49 11.55
N ALA A 49 -6.23 -22.32 10.99
CA ALA A 49 -7.21 -21.23 10.94
C ALA A 49 -8.40 -21.64 10.04
N ALA A 50 -9.59 -21.69 10.63
CA ALA A 50 -10.84 -21.89 9.92
C ALA A 50 -11.59 -20.54 9.82
N MET A 51 -12.13 -20.25 8.65
CA MET A 51 -13.02 -19.11 8.44
C MET A 51 -14.45 -19.60 8.29
N THR A 52 -15.37 -18.92 8.95
CA THR A 52 -16.81 -19.06 8.75
C THR A 52 -17.23 -18.52 7.38
N THR A 53 -18.40 -18.95 6.89
CA THR A 53 -18.97 -18.46 5.63
C THR A 53 -19.13 -16.94 5.60
N THR A 54 -19.48 -16.34 6.74
CA THR A 54 -19.62 -14.88 6.87
C THR A 54 -18.27 -14.17 6.71
N GLU A 55 -17.20 -14.66 7.33
CA GLU A 55 -15.86 -14.07 7.20
C GLU A 55 -15.34 -14.14 5.77
N ILE A 56 -15.63 -15.23 5.05
CA ILE A 56 -15.33 -15.36 3.61
C ILE A 56 -16.10 -14.30 2.81
N GLY A 57 -17.39 -14.12 3.10
CA GLY A 57 -18.20 -13.07 2.47
C GLY A 57 -17.64 -11.66 2.68
N VAL A 58 -17.26 -11.34 3.93
CA VAL A 58 -16.64 -10.06 4.27
C VAL A 58 -15.29 -9.88 3.57
N LEU A 59 -14.47 -10.95 3.49
CA LEU A 59 -13.19 -10.91 2.79
C LEU A 59 -13.37 -10.58 1.31
N ILE A 60 -14.34 -11.21 0.63
CA ILE A 60 -14.62 -10.95 -0.79
C ILE A 60 -15.02 -9.49 -1.01
N VAL A 61 -15.94 -8.96 -0.20
CA VAL A 61 -16.36 -7.55 -0.27
C VAL A 61 -15.17 -6.62 -0.01
N GLY A 62 -14.32 -6.96 0.98
CA GLY A 62 -13.09 -6.24 1.28
C GLY A 62 -12.11 -6.22 0.10
N VAL A 63 -11.91 -7.35 -0.57
CA VAL A 63 -11.03 -7.45 -1.75
C VAL A 63 -11.56 -6.62 -2.91
N VAL A 64 -12.85 -6.71 -3.23
CA VAL A 64 -13.45 -5.96 -4.34
C VAL A 64 -13.41 -4.46 -4.06
N SER A 65 -13.82 -4.03 -2.86
CA SER A 65 -13.78 -2.62 -2.47
C SER A 65 -12.35 -2.07 -2.48
N ALA A 66 -11.39 -2.78 -1.90
CA ALA A 66 -9.98 -2.38 -1.91
C ALA A 66 -9.43 -2.29 -3.34
N PHE A 67 -9.78 -3.22 -4.22
CA PHE A 67 -9.38 -3.19 -5.64
C PHE A 67 -9.87 -1.92 -6.34
N VAL A 68 -11.18 -1.62 -6.24
CA VAL A 68 -11.76 -0.43 -6.88
C VAL A 68 -11.14 0.86 -6.34
N VAL A 69 -11.06 0.99 -5.01
CA VAL A 69 -10.47 2.18 -4.37
C VAL A 69 -9.00 2.32 -4.72
N SER A 70 -8.24 1.23 -4.82
CA SER A 70 -6.82 1.26 -5.17
C SER A 70 -6.57 1.85 -6.56
N ILE A 71 -7.39 1.51 -7.57
CA ILE A 71 -7.25 2.05 -8.92
C ILE A 71 -7.46 3.57 -8.91
N ILE A 72 -8.48 4.03 -8.18
CA ILE A 72 -8.78 5.46 -8.04
C ILE A 72 -7.61 6.16 -7.33
N ALA A 73 -7.13 5.59 -6.22
CA ALA A 73 -6.04 6.15 -5.42
C ALA A 73 -4.71 6.22 -6.20
N ILE A 74 -4.36 5.19 -6.99
CA ILE A 74 -3.15 5.19 -7.82
C ILE A 74 -3.23 6.28 -8.88
N LYS A 75 -4.36 6.39 -9.59
CA LYS A 75 -4.57 7.45 -10.60
C LYS A 75 -4.48 8.84 -9.98
N PHE A 76 -5.12 9.02 -8.82
CA PHE A 76 -5.07 10.27 -8.06
C PHE A 76 -3.62 10.61 -7.68
N LEU A 77 -2.88 9.67 -7.10
CA LEU A 77 -1.51 9.90 -6.64
C LEU A 77 -0.59 10.26 -7.81
N LEU A 78 -0.62 9.49 -8.91
CA LEU A 78 0.20 9.74 -10.09
C LEU A 78 -0.10 11.12 -10.72
N LYS A 79 -1.35 11.59 -10.65
CA LYS A 79 -1.71 12.95 -11.06
C LYS A 79 -1.20 14.00 -10.08
N TYR A 80 -1.33 13.75 -8.78
CA TYR A 80 -0.93 14.69 -7.72
C TYR A 80 0.57 14.97 -7.75
N ILE A 81 1.41 13.94 -7.82
CA ILE A 81 2.88 14.05 -7.76
C ILE A 81 3.50 14.78 -8.96
N LYS A 82 2.75 14.92 -10.07
CA LYS A 82 3.20 15.69 -11.24
C LYS A 82 3.18 17.20 -10.96
N ALA A 83 2.32 17.64 -10.05
CA ALA A 83 2.12 19.05 -9.72
C ALA A 83 2.55 19.43 -8.29
N HIS A 84 2.76 18.44 -7.40
CA HIS A 84 3.01 18.66 -5.97
C HIS A 84 4.14 17.79 -5.43
N ASP A 85 4.68 18.19 -4.27
CA ASP A 85 5.67 17.40 -3.53
C ASP A 85 5.02 16.50 -2.47
N PHE A 86 5.85 15.75 -1.72
CA PHE A 86 5.38 14.82 -0.69
C PHE A 86 5.21 15.45 0.70
N LYS A 87 5.38 16.76 0.88
CA LYS A 87 5.37 17.39 2.22
C LYS A 87 4.03 17.21 2.92
N ALA A 88 2.92 17.35 2.19
CA ALA A 88 1.57 17.12 2.72
C ALA A 88 1.41 15.71 3.31
N PHE A 89 1.94 14.69 2.63
CA PHE A 89 1.95 13.30 3.14
C PHE A 89 2.84 13.13 4.37
N GLY A 90 3.95 13.88 4.46
CA GLY A 90 4.81 13.92 5.64
C GLY A 90 4.07 14.45 6.86
N VAL A 91 3.44 15.62 6.73
CA VAL A 91 2.65 16.25 7.82
C VAL A 91 1.50 15.34 8.25
N TYR A 92 0.74 14.79 7.29
CA TYR A 92 -0.31 13.81 7.57
C TYR A 92 0.19 12.64 8.42
N ARG A 93 1.36 12.07 8.09
CA ARG A 93 1.93 10.94 8.84
C ARG A 93 2.43 11.32 10.23
N ILE A 94 2.91 12.55 10.44
CA ILE A 94 3.29 13.03 11.78
C ILE A 94 2.05 13.13 12.65
N ILE A 95 0.97 13.76 12.15
CA ILE A 95 -0.29 13.90 12.88
C ILE A 95 -0.86 12.53 13.25
N VAL A 96 -0.97 11.62 12.28
CA VAL A 96 -1.43 10.25 12.54
C VAL A 96 -0.52 9.53 13.53
N GLY A 97 0.80 9.73 13.44
CA GLY A 97 1.76 9.17 14.38
C GLY A 97 1.52 9.63 15.82
N VAL A 98 1.25 10.92 16.02
CA VAL A 98 0.91 11.48 17.34
C VAL A 98 -0.40 10.90 17.86
N ILE A 99 -1.44 10.80 17.02
CA ILE A 99 -2.73 10.22 17.40
C ILE A 99 -2.60 8.75 17.81
N VAL A 100 -1.75 7.97 17.15
CA VAL A 100 -1.54 6.55 17.48
C VAL A 100 -0.75 6.36 18.77
N ILE A 101 0.08 7.33 19.16
CA ILE A 101 0.88 7.29 20.40
C ILE A 101 0.04 7.71 21.61
N ALA A 102 -0.88 8.66 21.44
CA ALA A 102 -1.78 9.13 22.48
C ALA A 102 -2.79 8.05 22.90
#